data_AF-A0A7S1IGX5-F1
#
_entry.id   AF-A0A7S1IGX5-F1
#
_cell.length_a   1.000
_cell.length_b   1.000
_cell.length_c   1.000
_cell.angle_alpha   90.00
_cell.angle_beta   90.00
_cell.angle_gamma   90.00
#
_symmetry.space_group_name_H-M   'P 1'
#
loop_
_entity.id
_entity.type
_entity.pdbx_description
1 polymer ?
#
loop_
_entity_poly.entity_id
_entity_poly.type
_entity_poly.pdbx_seq_one_letter_code
_entity_poly.pdbx_strand_id
1 'polypeptide(L)'
;IDVNGQRSAGVLSELVKFANDTYVKYQKTLKKLAGCEKLLDYLEPRDFHEASKTETVYPPPGKLLVGRGTHDQVPIFLRWHGPLKNVKMSKSTLDKLMDEIWAERREHLKEAKVIKPFPEFFAMALHARQAQPAAMAELAYNIIYSLQNFHGDTLCEMQLRILLGDLPEEAYLSFTKSIAGLQHAFMQAEQSLPQKKGGKTGTLSKGILNGVLAKYFPHKSEPELVRLRSAIVKDMITLLNRRRQVRENMDEIEYNALFPADKSSERGLEFIQVLRDQHLTAMDEMRVDLTEALYHAQDADSAVTARIMDGCLRFVDAG
;
A
#
# COMPACT_ATOMS: atom_id res chain seq x y z
N ILE A 1 27.41 -11.20 -57.00
CA ILE A 1 27.70 -11.44 -55.57
C ILE A 1 26.66 -10.63 -54.82
N ASP A 2 25.55 -11.26 -54.41
CA ASP A 2 24.38 -10.55 -53.90
C ASP A 2 24.38 -10.49 -52.36
N VAL A 3 24.20 -9.27 -51.85
CA VAL A 3 24.46 -8.82 -50.47
C VAL A 3 23.24 -8.99 -49.56
N ASN A 4 22.15 -9.58 -50.07
CA ASN A 4 20.86 -9.62 -49.39
C ASN A 4 20.52 -10.93 -48.65
N GLY A 5 21.34 -11.99 -48.78
CA GLY A 5 21.04 -13.31 -48.17
C GLY A 5 21.48 -13.49 -46.71
N GLN A 6 22.55 -12.82 -46.28
CA GLN A 6 23.08 -12.97 -44.91
C GLN A 6 22.44 -12.01 -43.90
N ARG A 7 21.98 -10.83 -44.33
CA ARG A 7 21.27 -9.88 -43.47
C ARG A 7 19.87 -10.38 -43.10
N SER A 8 19.17 -11.05 -44.01
CA SER A 8 17.83 -11.59 -43.76
C SER A 8 17.84 -12.75 -42.75
N ALA A 9 18.86 -13.61 -42.78
CA ALA A 9 19.02 -14.69 -41.82
C ALA A 9 19.32 -14.19 -40.38
N GLY A 10 20.12 -13.13 -40.26
CA GLY A 10 20.40 -12.47 -38.97
C GLY A 10 19.15 -11.82 -38.38
N VAL A 11 18.39 -11.09 -39.20
CA VAL A 11 17.14 -10.43 -38.78
C VAL A 11 16.06 -11.44 -38.41
N LEU A 12 15.93 -12.54 -39.17
CA LEU A 12 15.01 -13.64 -38.83
C LEU A 12 15.40 -14.33 -37.52
N SER A 13 16.69 -14.55 -37.28
CA SER A 13 17.18 -15.12 -36.02
C SER A 13 16.88 -14.21 -34.82
N GLU A 14 17.06 -12.89 -34.97
CA GLU A 14 16.72 -11.92 -33.93
C GLU A 14 15.21 -11.82 -33.69
N LEU A 15 14.39 -11.88 -34.75
CA LEU A 15 12.92 -11.91 -34.64
C LEU A 15 12.42 -13.18 -33.95
N VAL A 16 12.99 -14.34 -34.26
CA VAL A 16 12.65 -15.61 -33.60
C VAL A 16 13.08 -15.58 -32.14
N LYS A 17 14.26 -15.03 -31.83
CA LYS A 17 14.71 -14.85 -30.45
C LYS A 17 13.82 -13.89 -29.68
N PHE A 18 13.46 -12.75 -30.27
CA PHE A 18 12.54 -11.79 -29.68
C PHE A 18 11.14 -12.39 -29.46
N ALA A 19 10.62 -13.16 -30.42
CA ALA A 19 9.34 -13.85 -30.30
C ALA A 19 9.36 -14.91 -29.18
N ASN A 20 10.45 -15.68 -29.06
CA ASN A 20 10.61 -16.64 -27.97
C ASN A 20 10.77 -15.97 -26.61
N ASP A 21 11.57 -14.91 -26.50
CA ASP A 21 11.74 -14.17 -25.25
C ASP A 21 10.42 -13.50 -24.82
N THR A 22 9.66 -12.99 -25.78
CA THR A 22 8.30 -12.44 -25.56
C THR A 22 7.32 -13.53 -25.16
N TYR A 23 7.37 -14.71 -25.80
CA TYR A 23 6.53 -15.85 -25.45
C TYR A 23 6.84 -16.41 -24.06
N VAL A 24 8.12 -16.48 -23.67
CA VAL A 24 8.55 -16.92 -22.34
C VAL A 24 8.13 -15.89 -21.28
N LYS A 25 8.25 -14.59 -21.56
CA LYS A 25 7.70 -13.54 -20.70
C LYS A 25 6.18 -13.66 -20.57
N TYR A 26 5.47 -13.85 -21.68
CA TYR A 26 4.02 -14.05 -21.71
C TYR A 26 3.61 -15.28 -20.90
N GLN A 27 4.30 -16.42 -21.03
CA GLN A 27 4.06 -17.63 -20.24
C GLN A 27 4.33 -17.42 -18.74
N LYS A 28 5.37 -16.64 -18.39
CA LYS A 28 5.69 -16.29 -17.01
C LYS A 28 4.65 -15.34 -16.41
N THR A 29 4.17 -14.40 -17.21
CA THR A 29 3.06 -13.49 -16.87
C THR A 29 1.75 -14.25 -16.75
N LEU A 30 1.44 -15.19 -17.65
CA LEU A 30 0.29 -16.08 -17.55
C LEU A 30 0.36 -16.97 -16.30
N LYS A 31 1.54 -17.45 -15.89
CA LYS A 31 1.69 -18.16 -14.61
C LYS A 31 1.50 -17.25 -13.39
N LYS A 32 1.92 -15.99 -13.47
CA LYS A 32 1.63 -14.97 -12.44
C LYS A 32 0.12 -14.66 -12.41
N LEU A 33 -0.51 -14.54 -13.57
CA LEU A 33 -1.94 -14.26 -13.76
C LEU A 33 -2.83 -15.46 -13.43
N ALA A 34 -2.38 -16.70 -13.60
CA ALA A 34 -3.08 -17.90 -13.10
C ALA A 34 -3.10 -17.94 -11.56
N GLY A 35 -2.17 -17.23 -10.90
CA GLY A 35 -2.27 -16.90 -9.48
C GLY A 35 -3.29 -15.79 -9.18
N CYS A 36 -3.57 -14.93 -10.16
CA CYS A 36 -4.55 -13.85 -10.13
C CYS A 36 -5.93 -14.22 -10.70
N GLU A 37 -6.12 -15.42 -11.28
CA GLU A 37 -7.46 -15.90 -11.66
C GLU A 37 -8.36 -16.02 -10.42
N LYS A 38 -7.75 -16.27 -9.25
CA LYS A 38 -8.43 -16.15 -7.96
C LYS A 38 -8.76 -14.72 -7.55
N LEU A 39 -8.08 -13.70 -8.09
CA LEU A 39 -8.41 -12.29 -7.89
C LEU A 39 -9.60 -11.86 -8.76
N LEU A 40 -9.83 -12.49 -9.92
CA LEU A 40 -11.01 -12.24 -10.74
C LEU A 40 -12.31 -12.65 -10.03
N ASP A 41 -12.30 -13.73 -9.25
CA ASP A 41 -13.42 -14.10 -8.34
C ASP A 41 -13.70 -13.04 -7.25
N TYR A 42 -12.72 -12.17 -6.95
CA TYR A 42 -12.89 -11.01 -6.04
C TYR A 42 -13.22 -9.70 -6.78
N LEU A 43 -13.11 -9.68 -8.11
CA LEU A 43 -13.38 -8.52 -8.96
C LEU A 43 -14.75 -8.59 -9.65
N GLU A 44 -15.53 -9.67 -9.46
CA GLU A 44 -16.97 -9.57 -9.71
C GLU A 44 -17.51 -8.38 -8.91
N PRO A 45 -18.25 -7.45 -9.56
CA PRO A 45 -18.84 -6.34 -8.87
C PRO A 45 -19.86 -6.90 -7.88
N ARG A 46 -19.44 -7.12 -6.63
CA ARG A 46 -20.39 -7.21 -5.54
C ARG A 46 -21.04 -5.84 -5.47
N ASP A 47 -22.37 -5.80 -5.56
CA ASP A 47 -23.22 -4.63 -5.36
C ASP A 47 -23.07 -4.08 -3.92
N PHE A 48 -21.87 -3.62 -3.55
CA PHE A 48 -21.59 -2.83 -2.36
C PHE A 48 -21.55 -1.33 -2.69
N HIS A 49 -21.85 -0.96 -3.94
CA HIS A 49 -21.78 0.43 -4.41
C HIS A 49 -22.86 1.38 -3.89
N GLU A 50 -23.72 0.94 -2.97
CA GLU A 50 -24.66 1.82 -2.26
C GLU A 50 -24.37 1.99 -0.76
N ALA A 51 -23.43 1.23 -0.18
CA ALA A 51 -23.16 1.30 1.27
C ALA A 51 -22.10 2.37 1.66
N SER A 52 -21.38 2.96 0.69
CA SER A 52 -20.35 3.97 0.97
C SER A 52 -20.88 5.42 0.97
N LYS A 53 -22.15 5.64 0.64
CA LYS A 53 -22.80 6.98 0.64
C LYS A 53 -23.98 7.12 1.58
N THR A 54 -24.39 6.05 2.29
CA THR A 54 -25.31 6.21 3.41
C THR A 54 -24.58 6.96 4.52
N GLU A 55 -25.13 8.12 4.93
CA GLU A 55 -24.77 8.81 6.16
C GLU A 55 -24.37 7.78 7.22
N THR A 56 -23.12 7.86 7.70
CA THR A 56 -22.66 7.05 8.81
C THR A 56 -23.44 7.45 10.06
N VAL A 57 -24.64 6.89 10.23
CA VAL A 57 -25.45 7.03 11.44
C VAL A 57 -24.84 6.11 12.50
N TYR A 58 -23.73 6.56 13.10
CA TYR A 58 -23.16 5.87 14.25
C TYR A 58 -23.54 6.57 15.54
N PRO A 59 -23.81 5.78 16.58
CA PRO A 59 -24.56 6.27 17.70
C PRO A 59 -23.71 7.23 18.55
N PRO A 60 -24.32 8.26 19.16
CA PRO A 60 -23.62 9.24 19.97
C PRO A 60 -22.83 8.60 21.13
N PRO A 61 -21.83 9.33 21.68
CA PRO A 61 -20.95 8.83 22.73
C PRO A 61 -21.72 8.18 23.90
N GLY A 62 -21.40 6.93 24.22
CA GLY A 62 -22.03 6.18 25.33
C GLY A 62 -23.04 5.10 24.91
N LYS A 63 -23.33 4.97 23.60
CA LYS A 63 -24.16 3.89 23.06
C LYS A 63 -23.35 2.65 22.67
N LEU A 64 -23.97 1.49 22.87
CA LEU A 64 -23.49 0.17 22.45
C LEU A 64 -23.31 0.13 20.93
N LEU A 65 -22.30 -0.60 20.46
CA LEU A 65 -22.18 -0.96 19.05
C LEU A 65 -23.22 -2.03 18.74
N VAL A 66 -23.80 -2.00 17.54
CA VAL A 66 -24.82 -2.97 17.12
C VAL A 66 -24.22 -3.89 16.06
N GLY A 67 -24.33 -5.20 16.30
CA GLY A 67 -23.93 -6.22 15.35
C GLY A 67 -24.68 -6.10 14.02
N ARG A 68 -23.97 -6.29 12.91
CA ARG A 68 -24.44 -6.25 11.52
C ARG A 68 -25.19 -7.52 11.10
N GLY A 69 -25.39 -8.47 12.01
CA GLY A 69 -26.02 -9.76 11.74
C GLY A 69 -25.01 -10.86 11.46
N THR A 70 -25.52 -12.04 11.12
CA THR A 70 -24.75 -13.29 10.99
C THR A 70 -24.77 -13.86 9.57
N HIS A 71 -25.31 -13.10 8.60
CA HIS A 71 -25.46 -13.55 7.22
C HIS A 71 -24.11 -13.62 6.48
N ASP A 72 -24.07 -14.39 5.39
CA ASP A 72 -22.81 -14.68 4.70
C ASP A 72 -22.15 -13.46 4.04
N GLN A 73 -22.94 -12.46 3.66
CA GLN A 73 -22.43 -11.19 3.15
C GLN A 73 -21.74 -10.31 4.22
N VAL A 74 -21.89 -10.60 5.52
CA VAL A 74 -21.11 -9.91 6.57
C VAL A 74 -19.73 -10.56 6.62
N PRO A 75 -18.63 -9.77 6.64
CA PRO A 75 -17.30 -10.31 6.88
C PRO A 75 -17.28 -11.18 8.14
N ILE A 76 -16.60 -12.34 8.07
CA ILE A 76 -16.65 -13.35 9.14
C ILE A 76 -16.31 -12.80 10.53
N PHE A 77 -15.37 -11.85 10.63
CA PHE A 77 -15.00 -11.20 11.89
C PHE A 77 -16.05 -10.22 12.44
N LEU A 78 -17.07 -9.84 11.64
CA LEU A 78 -18.18 -8.98 12.03
C LEU A 78 -19.51 -9.73 12.19
N ARG A 79 -19.55 -11.06 11.99
CA ARG A 79 -20.78 -11.84 12.11
C ARG A 79 -21.22 -11.93 13.57
N TRP A 80 -22.05 -10.99 14.00
CA TRP A 80 -22.57 -10.91 15.35
C TRP A 80 -23.97 -10.31 15.34
N HIS A 81 -24.84 -10.84 16.20
CA HIS A 81 -26.16 -10.30 16.44
C HIS A 81 -26.26 -9.80 17.88
N GLY A 82 -26.81 -8.60 18.05
CA GLY A 82 -27.02 -7.98 19.35
C GLY A 82 -26.01 -6.87 19.70
N PRO A 83 -26.14 -6.30 20.90
CA PRO A 83 -25.32 -5.19 21.33
C PRO A 83 -23.92 -5.63 21.76
N LEU A 84 -22.95 -4.73 21.56
CA LEU A 84 -21.54 -4.89 21.94
C LEU A 84 -21.08 -3.63 22.67
N LYS A 85 -20.18 -3.77 23.64
CA LYS A 85 -19.66 -2.60 24.37
C LYS A 85 -18.74 -1.80 23.46
N ASN A 86 -18.92 -0.49 23.44
CA ASN A 86 -17.95 0.43 22.85
C ASN A 86 -16.90 0.78 23.90
N VAL A 87 -15.68 0.27 23.76
CA VAL A 87 -14.57 0.56 24.68
C VAL A 87 -13.79 1.82 24.30
N LYS A 88 -14.15 2.49 23.19
CA LYS A 88 -13.48 3.70 22.67
C LYS A 88 -11.96 3.53 22.62
N MET A 89 -11.52 2.52 21.86
CA MET A 89 -10.11 2.18 21.75
C MET A 89 -9.28 3.39 21.30
N SER A 90 -8.26 3.73 22.09
CA SER A 90 -7.34 4.83 21.79
C SER A 90 -6.54 4.58 20.51
N LYS A 91 -6.05 5.66 19.87
CA LYS A 91 -5.22 5.54 18.66
C LYS A 91 -3.98 4.67 18.89
N SER A 92 -3.28 4.88 20.01
CA SER A 92 -2.08 4.10 20.34
C SER A 92 -2.39 2.61 20.52
N THR A 93 -3.53 2.29 21.17
CA THR A 93 -3.97 0.90 21.34
C THR A 93 -4.32 0.26 20.00
N LEU A 94 -5.07 0.97 19.15
CA LEU A 94 -5.41 0.51 17.80
C LEU A 94 -4.14 0.26 16.97
N ASP A 95 -3.20 1.20 17.00
CA ASP A 95 -1.99 1.16 16.20
C ASP A 95 -1.10 -0.04 16.55
N LYS A 96 -0.94 -0.30 17.86
CA LYS A 96 -0.21 -1.49 18.37
C LYS A 96 -0.88 -2.78 17.94
N LEU A 97 -2.20 -2.87 18.12
CA LEU A 97 -2.94 -4.08 17.75
C LEU A 97 -2.85 -4.36 16.25
N MET A 98 -3.02 -3.34 15.41
CA MET A 98 -2.87 -3.50 13.96
C MET A 98 -1.44 -3.85 13.57
N ASP A 99 -0.42 -3.29 14.23
CA ASP A 99 0.98 -3.66 13.99
C ASP A 99 1.28 -5.12 14.29
N GLU A 100 0.75 -5.64 15.40
CA GLU A 100 0.86 -7.05 15.78
C GLU A 100 0.18 -7.95 14.75
N ILE A 101 -1.05 -7.62 14.35
CA ILE A 101 -1.81 -8.38 13.35
C ILE A 101 -1.07 -8.38 12.00
N TRP A 102 -0.52 -7.25 11.57
CA TRP A 102 0.28 -7.19 10.35
C TRP A 102 1.61 -7.94 10.48
N ALA A 103 2.21 -8.01 11.67
CA ALA A 103 3.39 -8.83 11.91
C ALA A 103 3.08 -10.32 11.81
N GLU A 104 2.00 -10.78 12.46
CA GLU A 104 1.50 -12.14 12.32
C GLU A 104 1.14 -12.46 10.88
N ARG A 105 0.55 -11.50 10.14
CA ARG A 105 0.22 -11.68 8.73
C ARG A 105 1.46 -11.95 7.89
N ARG A 106 2.55 -11.20 8.12
CA ARG A 106 3.81 -11.41 7.40
C ARG A 106 4.41 -12.79 7.66
N GLU A 107 4.37 -13.27 8.90
CA GLU A 107 4.85 -14.63 9.20
C GLU A 107 3.92 -15.69 8.58
N HIS A 108 2.61 -15.50 8.66
CA HIS A 108 1.64 -16.38 8.01
C HIS A 108 1.86 -16.48 6.50
N LEU A 109 2.15 -15.36 5.82
CA LEU A 109 2.45 -15.35 4.38
C LEU A 109 3.74 -16.10 4.00
N LYS A 110 4.69 -16.25 4.92
CA LYS A 110 5.92 -17.03 4.69
C LYS A 110 5.70 -18.52 4.91
N GLU A 111 4.89 -18.88 5.90
CA GLU A 111 4.79 -20.25 6.41
C GLU A 111 3.58 -21.02 5.86
N ALA A 112 2.49 -20.32 5.50
CA ALA A 112 1.24 -20.98 5.15
C ALA A 112 1.29 -21.66 3.79
N LYS A 113 0.86 -22.92 3.75
CA LYS A 113 0.65 -23.68 2.49
C LYS A 113 -0.49 -23.12 1.65
N VAL A 114 -1.47 -22.47 2.30
CA VAL A 114 -2.63 -21.85 1.65
C VAL A 114 -2.76 -20.45 2.21
N ILE A 115 -2.62 -19.46 1.35
CA ILE A 115 -2.78 -18.05 1.73
C ILE A 115 -4.27 -17.74 1.76
N LYS A 116 -4.76 -17.42 2.95
CA LYS A 116 -6.14 -16.94 3.15
C LYS A 116 -6.24 -15.45 2.82
N PRO A 117 -7.40 -14.98 2.32
CA PRO A 117 -7.69 -13.55 2.20
C PRO A 117 -7.50 -12.83 3.54
N PHE A 118 -7.12 -11.55 3.49
CA PHE A 118 -6.84 -10.79 4.71
C PHE A 118 -8.01 -10.76 5.71
N PRO A 119 -9.29 -10.56 5.31
CA PRO A 119 -10.43 -10.65 6.22
C PRO A 119 -10.57 -11.99 6.98
N GLU A 120 -10.28 -13.10 6.31
CA GLU A 120 -10.31 -14.43 6.94
C GLU A 120 -9.15 -14.61 7.92
N PHE A 121 -7.95 -14.21 7.50
CA PHE A 121 -6.78 -14.22 8.37
C PHE A 121 -7.01 -13.33 9.60
N PHE A 122 -7.59 -12.15 9.42
CA PHE A 122 -7.90 -11.23 10.50
C PHE A 122 -8.85 -11.87 11.52
N ALA A 123 -9.89 -12.57 11.07
CA ALA A 123 -10.76 -13.34 11.95
C ALA A 123 -10.00 -14.43 12.74
N MET A 124 -9.08 -15.14 12.09
CA MET A 124 -8.23 -16.12 12.77
C MET A 124 -7.33 -15.45 13.83
N ALA A 125 -6.72 -14.32 13.50
CA ALA A 125 -5.87 -13.55 14.41
C ALA A 125 -6.64 -13.00 15.63
N LEU A 126 -7.90 -12.59 15.42
CA LEU A 126 -8.78 -12.18 16.53
C LEU A 126 -9.22 -13.37 17.39
N HIS A 127 -9.57 -14.50 16.77
CA HIS A 127 -9.94 -15.71 17.50
C HIS A 127 -8.79 -16.24 18.37
N ALA A 128 -7.55 -16.15 17.88
CA ALA A 128 -6.35 -16.50 18.65
C ALA A 128 -6.17 -15.61 19.91
N ARG A 129 -6.63 -14.36 19.85
CA ARG A 129 -6.60 -13.41 20.98
C ARG A 129 -7.80 -13.56 21.92
N GLN A 130 -8.97 -13.85 21.35
CA GLN A 130 -10.26 -13.91 22.05
C GLN A 130 -11.03 -15.14 21.56
N ALA A 131 -10.90 -16.25 22.27
CA ALA A 131 -11.59 -17.50 21.91
C ALA A 131 -13.12 -17.41 22.15
N GLN A 132 -13.57 -16.51 23.03
CA GLN A 132 -15.00 -16.31 23.30
C GLN A 132 -15.65 -15.52 22.15
N PRO A 133 -16.67 -16.05 21.44
CA PRO A 133 -17.25 -15.41 20.26
C PRO A 133 -17.73 -13.98 20.50
N ALA A 134 -18.37 -13.73 21.65
CA ALA A 134 -18.84 -12.39 22.02
C ALA A 134 -17.69 -11.38 22.20
N ALA A 135 -16.60 -11.81 22.85
CA ALA A 135 -15.44 -10.96 23.09
C ALA A 135 -14.65 -10.71 21.78
N MET A 136 -14.58 -11.72 20.90
CA MET A 136 -14.01 -11.57 19.57
C MET A 136 -14.80 -10.57 18.74
N ALA A 137 -16.13 -10.68 18.72
CA ALA A 137 -17.00 -9.74 18.04
C ALA A 137 -16.85 -8.33 18.63
N GLU A 138 -16.86 -8.18 19.96
CA GLU A 138 -16.65 -6.89 20.60
C GLU A 138 -15.32 -6.25 20.17
N LEU A 139 -14.22 -7.02 20.16
CA LEU A 139 -12.92 -6.55 19.72
C LEU A 139 -12.95 -6.12 18.24
N ALA A 140 -13.50 -6.94 17.36
CA ALA A 140 -13.63 -6.65 15.93
C ALA A 140 -14.39 -5.34 15.67
N TYR A 141 -15.55 -5.18 16.32
CA TYR A 141 -16.37 -3.98 16.16
C TYR A 141 -15.69 -2.73 16.71
N ASN A 142 -14.96 -2.84 17.82
CA ASN A 142 -14.19 -1.70 18.35
C ASN A 142 -13.01 -1.31 17.44
N ILE A 143 -12.35 -2.28 16.79
CA ILE A 143 -11.30 -1.98 15.80
C ILE A 143 -11.91 -1.20 14.63
N ILE A 144 -13.00 -1.70 14.03
CA ILE A 144 -13.68 -1.03 12.90
C ILE A 144 -14.15 0.37 13.31
N TYR A 145 -14.81 0.48 14.46
CA TYR A 145 -15.28 1.77 14.98
C TYR A 145 -14.12 2.76 15.19
N SER A 146 -13.00 2.32 15.75
CA SER A 146 -11.84 3.20 15.93
C SER A 146 -11.18 3.58 14.61
N LEU A 147 -11.01 2.67 13.65
CA LEU A 147 -10.51 3.00 12.32
C LEU A 147 -11.36 4.07 11.63
N GLN A 148 -12.69 3.97 11.74
CA GLN A 148 -13.63 4.97 11.22
C GLN A 148 -13.50 6.32 11.93
N ASN A 149 -13.30 6.34 13.25
CA ASN A 149 -13.15 7.58 14.00
C ASN A 149 -11.87 8.34 13.64
N PHE A 150 -10.82 7.65 13.21
CA PHE A 150 -9.56 8.24 12.79
C PHE A 150 -9.49 8.45 11.26
N HIS A 151 -10.60 8.86 10.62
CA HIS A 151 -10.70 9.08 9.18
C HIS A 151 -9.74 10.12 8.58
N GLY A 152 -9.14 11.00 9.40
CA GLY A 152 -8.07 11.91 8.96
C GLY A 152 -6.68 11.26 8.88
N ASP A 153 -6.55 10.01 9.31
CA ASP A 153 -5.32 9.21 9.20
C ASP A 153 -5.49 8.19 8.06
N THR A 154 -4.76 8.42 6.97
CA THR A 154 -4.78 7.60 5.76
C THR A 154 -4.35 6.15 6.02
N LEU A 155 -3.56 5.87 7.07
CA LEU A 155 -3.27 4.49 7.46
C LEU A 155 -4.51 3.80 8.00
N CYS A 156 -5.30 4.50 8.82
CA CYS A 156 -6.57 3.98 9.33
C CYS A 156 -7.57 3.76 8.20
N GLU A 157 -7.66 4.70 7.25
CA GLU A 157 -8.50 4.54 6.06
C GLU A 157 -8.09 3.31 5.24
N MET A 158 -6.81 3.20 4.90
CA MET A 158 -6.28 2.07 4.13
C MET A 158 -6.55 0.74 4.81
N GLN A 159 -6.29 0.64 6.13
CA GLN A 159 -6.55 -0.57 6.91
C GLN A 159 -8.03 -0.92 6.97
N LEU A 160 -8.91 0.08 7.11
CA LEU A 160 -10.36 -0.13 7.10
C LEU A 160 -10.82 -0.69 5.74
N ARG A 161 -10.38 -0.07 4.65
CA ARG A 161 -10.74 -0.48 3.28
C ARG A 161 -10.25 -1.90 2.99
N ILE A 162 -9.05 -2.27 3.45
CA ILE A 162 -8.54 -3.64 3.34
C ILE A 162 -9.40 -4.64 4.12
N LEU A 163 -9.79 -4.29 5.35
CA LEU A 163 -10.63 -5.16 6.19
C LEU A 163 -12.04 -5.37 5.60
N LEU A 164 -12.59 -4.33 4.97
CA LEU A 164 -13.91 -4.39 4.35
C LEU A 164 -13.89 -4.97 2.92
N GLY A 165 -12.70 -5.16 2.34
CA GLY A 165 -12.53 -5.71 0.99
C GLY A 165 -12.58 -4.65 -0.13
N ASP A 166 -12.62 -3.36 0.20
CA ASP A 166 -12.62 -2.25 -0.75
C ASP A 166 -11.23 -1.96 -1.35
N LEU A 167 -10.18 -2.50 -0.73
CA LEU A 167 -8.80 -2.34 -1.15
C LEU A 167 -8.04 -3.67 -0.96
N PRO A 168 -7.20 -4.09 -1.92
CA PRO A 168 -6.41 -5.31 -1.79
C PRO A 168 -5.33 -5.16 -0.69
N GLU A 169 -4.94 -6.26 -0.07
CA GLU A 169 -3.88 -6.29 0.97
C GLU A 169 -2.54 -5.76 0.44
N GLU A 170 -2.28 -5.97 -0.84
CA GLU A 170 -1.13 -5.50 -1.59
C GLU A 170 -0.94 -3.99 -1.47
N ALA A 171 -2.01 -3.22 -1.24
CA ALA A 171 -1.93 -1.78 -0.99
C ALA A 171 -1.00 -1.45 0.18
N TYR A 172 -1.18 -2.14 1.31
CA TYR A 172 -0.39 -1.90 2.51
C TYR A 172 1.01 -2.50 2.39
N LEU A 173 1.12 -3.70 1.79
CA LEU A 173 2.39 -4.39 1.63
C LEU A 173 3.33 -3.64 0.68
N SER A 174 2.81 -3.18 -0.47
CA SER A 174 3.57 -2.38 -1.44
C SER A 174 3.99 -1.03 -0.86
N PHE A 175 3.11 -0.35 -0.12
CA PHE A 175 3.48 0.88 0.57
C PHE A 175 4.63 0.66 1.56
N THR A 176 4.51 -0.36 2.43
CA THR A 176 5.55 -0.68 3.42
C THR A 176 6.89 -1.00 2.75
N LYS A 177 6.86 -1.75 1.65
CA LYS A 177 8.04 -2.07 0.86
C LYS A 177 8.64 -0.81 0.20
N SER A 178 7.79 0.08 -0.30
CA SER A 178 8.21 1.35 -0.91
C SER A 178 8.91 2.27 0.10
N ILE A 179 8.43 2.36 1.34
CA ILE A 179 9.08 3.10 2.43
C ILE A 179 10.47 2.53 2.71
N ALA A 180 10.58 1.21 2.90
CA ALA A 180 11.86 0.56 3.16
C ALA A 180 12.85 0.72 1.99
N GLY A 181 12.36 0.59 0.75
CA GLY A 181 13.15 0.78 -0.46
C GLY A 181 13.64 2.22 -0.62
N LEU A 182 12.82 3.21 -0.26
CA LEU A 182 13.21 4.62 -0.30
C LEU A 182 14.27 4.95 0.75
N GLN A 183 14.13 4.43 1.97
CA GLN A 183 15.16 4.55 3.01
C GLN A 183 16.49 3.98 2.51
N HIS A 184 16.46 2.79 1.91
CA HIS A 184 17.63 2.16 1.34
C HIS A 184 18.23 2.97 0.18
N ALA A 185 17.40 3.57 -0.67
CA ALA A 185 17.86 4.45 -1.75
C ALA A 185 18.60 5.70 -1.22
N PHE A 186 18.13 6.29 -0.12
CA PHE A 186 18.87 7.38 0.54
C PHE A 186 20.20 6.91 1.13
N MET A 187 20.22 5.73 1.78
CA MET A 187 21.46 5.15 2.29
C MET A 187 22.49 4.90 1.18
N GLN A 188 22.06 4.35 0.04
CA GLN A 188 22.93 4.14 -1.12
C GLN A 188 23.45 5.45 -1.70
N ALA A 189 22.59 6.47 -1.78
CA ALA A 189 23.00 7.79 -2.23
C ALA A 189 24.05 8.41 -1.31
N GLU A 190 23.90 8.30 0.01
CA GLU A 190 24.90 8.76 0.98
C GLU A 190 26.23 8.02 0.81
N GLN A 191 26.19 6.69 0.70
CA GLN A 191 27.38 5.85 0.52
C GLN A 191 28.15 6.13 -0.78
N SER A 192 27.46 6.61 -1.82
CA SER A 192 28.08 6.97 -3.10
C SER A 192 28.84 8.30 -3.07
N LEU A 193 28.67 9.11 -2.03
CA LEU A 193 29.38 10.38 -1.88
C LEU A 193 30.82 10.15 -1.43
N PRO A 194 31.77 11.01 -1.84
CA PRO A 194 33.13 10.98 -1.30
C PRO A 194 33.07 11.04 0.23
N GLN A 195 33.73 10.10 0.89
CA GLN A 195 33.81 10.01 2.36
C GLN A 195 34.20 11.36 2.95
N LYS A 196 33.23 12.10 3.49
CA LYS A 196 33.50 13.32 4.26
C LYS A 196 34.23 12.87 5.52
N LYS A 197 35.50 13.26 5.70
CA LYS A 197 36.18 13.15 7.00
C LYS A 197 35.32 13.90 8.03
N GLY A 198 34.69 13.16 8.95
CA GLY A 198 33.79 13.72 9.97
C GLY A 198 32.35 14.00 9.53
N GLY A 199 31.91 13.49 8.36
CA GLY A 199 30.51 13.60 7.93
C GLY A 199 29.56 12.86 8.86
N LYS A 200 28.44 13.48 9.20
CA LYS A 200 27.37 12.81 9.96
C LYS A 200 26.64 11.84 9.05
N THR A 201 26.75 10.54 9.35
CA THR A 201 25.93 9.49 8.70
C THR A 201 24.45 9.76 8.92
N GLY A 202 23.61 9.41 7.94
CA GLY A 202 22.18 9.69 7.98
C GLY A 202 21.80 11.09 7.50
N THR A 203 22.67 11.76 6.74
CA THR A 203 22.39 13.10 6.20
C THR A 203 22.64 13.19 4.71
N LEU A 204 21.80 13.95 4.00
CA LEU A 204 21.95 14.23 2.57
C LEU A 204 21.74 15.71 2.31
N SER A 205 22.44 16.26 1.31
CA SER A 205 22.09 17.61 0.85
C SER A 205 20.69 17.60 0.22
N LYS A 206 19.97 18.71 0.31
CA LYS A 206 18.63 18.85 -0.27
C LYS A 206 18.62 18.51 -1.77
N GLY A 207 19.67 18.91 -2.50
CA GLY A 207 19.82 18.60 -3.92
C GLY A 207 19.90 17.09 -4.20
N ILE A 208 20.73 16.36 -3.44
CA ILE A 208 20.88 14.91 -3.59
C ILE A 208 19.58 14.20 -3.19
N LEU A 209 18.99 14.57 -2.06
CA LEU A 209 17.73 14.00 -1.59
C LEU A 209 16.61 14.17 -2.63
N ASN A 210 16.48 15.36 -3.21
CA ASN A 210 15.50 15.62 -4.26
C ASN A 210 15.76 14.78 -5.52
N GLY A 211 17.03 14.62 -5.91
CA GLY A 211 17.42 13.75 -7.02
C GLY A 211 17.06 12.28 -6.77
N VAL A 212 17.25 11.80 -5.54
CA VAL A 212 16.85 10.44 -5.15
C VAL A 212 15.33 10.29 -5.21
N LEU A 213 14.55 11.24 -4.68
CA LEU A 213 13.09 11.20 -4.75
C LEU A 213 12.58 11.13 -6.20
N ALA A 214 13.10 11.99 -7.08
CA ALA A 214 12.70 12.01 -8.49
C ALA A 214 13.10 10.72 -9.22
N LYS A 215 14.26 10.16 -8.89
CA LYS A 215 14.73 8.89 -9.47
C LYS A 215 13.93 7.68 -8.95
N TYR A 216 13.57 7.69 -7.67
CA TYR A 216 12.85 6.58 -7.03
C TYR A 216 11.36 6.59 -7.38
N PHE A 217 10.77 7.76 -7.58
CA PHE A 217 9.38 7.92 -8.01
C PHE A 217 9.27 8.55 -9.40
N PRO A 218 9.71 7.86 -10.47
CA PRO A 218 9.74 8.43 -11.83
C PRO A 218 8.34 8.68 -12.41
N HIS A 219 7.30 8.08 -11.83
CA HIS A 219 5.90 8.22 -12.25
C HIS A 219 5.18 9.37 -11.53
N LYS A 220 5.76 9.93 -10.46
CA LYS A 220 5.13 11.05 -9.75
C LYS A 220 5.30 12.34 -10.54
N SER A 221 4.21 13.10 -10.62
CA SER A 221 4.22 14.43 -11.19
C SER A 221 5.05 15.39 -10.34
N GLU A 222 5.54 16.48 -10.95
CA GLU A 222 6.31 17.48 -10.21
C GLU A 222 5.53 18.10 -9.04
N PRO A 223 4.22 18.39 -9.13
CA PRO A 223 3.42 18.80 -7.97
C PRO A 223 3.44 17.80 -6.82
N GLU A 224 3.34 16.49 -7.09
CA GLU A 224 3.41 15.46 -6.06
C GLU A 224 4.80 15.40 -5.40
N LEU A 225 5.86 15.50 -6.19
CA LEU A 225 7.23 15.57 -5.68
C LEU A 225 7.44 16.84 -4.83
N VAL A 226 6.90 17.99 -5.25
CA VAL A 226 6.95 19.24 -4.47
C VAL A 226 6.23 19.08 -3.13
N ARG A 227 5.08 18.40 -3.07
CA ARG A 227 4.39 18.11 -1.81
C ARG A 227 5.25 17.24 -0.88
N LEU A 228 5.90 16.19 -1.41
CA LEU A 228 6.83 15.36 -0.63
C LEU A 228 8.00 16.18 -0.07
N ARG A 229 8.65 16.99 -0.92
CA ARG A 229 9.79 17.85 -0.51
C ARG A 229 9.37 18.86 0.57
N SER A 230 8.16 19.40 0.45
CA SER A 230 7.60 20.36 1.42
C SER A 230 7.32 19.70 2.77
N ALA A 231 6.75 18.50 2.76
CA ALA A 231 6.51 17.71 3.95
C ALA A 231 7.80 17.36 4.70
N ILE A 232 8.85 16.96 3.97
CA ILE A 232 10.19 16.72 4.55
C ILE A 232 10.72 17.96 5.25
N VAL A 233 10.64 19.13 4.61
CA VAL A 233 11.11 20.39 5.22
C VAL A 233 10.32 20.71 6.49
N LYS A 234 9.01 20.53 6.47
CA LYS A 234 8.14 20.77 7.63
C LYS A 234 8.47 19.82 8.79
N ASP A 235 8.61 18.52 8.53
CA ASP A 235 9.03 17.54 9.53
C ASP A 235 10.40 17.89 10.12
N MET A 236 11.36 18.30 9.28
CA MET A 236 12.67 18.71 9.78
C MET A 236 12.61 19.96 10.66
N ILE A 237 11.82 20.97 10.30
CA ILE A 237 11.60 22.16 11.14
C ILE A 237 10.99 21.73 12.49
N THR A 238 9.97 20.87 12.47
CA THR A 238 9.35 20.34 13.69
C THR A 238 10.36 19.60 14.57
N LEU A 239 11.21 18.76 13.98
CA LEU A 239 12.24 18.01 14.71
C LEU A 239 13.34 18.92 15.29
N LEU A 240 13.79 19.93 14.55
CA LEU A 240 14.77 20.91 15.04
C LEU A 240 14.22 21.73 16.19
N ASN A 241 12.97 22.18 16.09
CA ASN A 241 12.27 22.90 17.15
C ASN A 241 12.17 22.06 18.43
N ARG A 242 11.81 20.77 18.32
CA ARG A 242 11.77 19.85 19.47
C ARG A 242 13.14 19.67 20.13
N ARG A 243 14.22 19.67 19.34
CA ARG A 243 15.60 19.55 19.83
C ARG A 243 16.20 20.89 20.31
N ARG A 244 15.43 22.00 20.25
CA ARG A 244 15.90 23.37 20.53
C ARG A 244 17.17 23.73 19.75
N GLN A 245 17.26 23.26 18.51
CA GLN A 245 18.36 23.57 17.62
C GLN A 245 17.96 24.68 16.66
N VAL A 246 18.75 25.74 16.61
CA VAL A 246 18.63 26.80 15.59
C VAL A 246 19.50 26.39 14.41
N ARG A 247 18.91 26.20 13.24
CA ARG A 247 19.66 26.12 11.98
C ARG A 247 19.29 27.31 11.13
N GLU A 248 20.28 28.14 10.81
CA GLU A 248 20.13 29.26 9.88
C GLU A 248 19.89 28.80 8.44
N ASN A 249 20.31 27.58 8.09
CA ASN A 249 20.14 27.03 6.76
C ASN A 249 19.84 25.52 6.76
N MET A 250 18.91 25.10 5.90
CA MET A 250 18.37 23.73 5.78
C MET A 250 18.93 22.99 4.56
N ASP A 251 20.22 23.21 4.26
CA ASP A 251 20.88 22.62 3.10
C ASP A 251 21.18 21.12 3.28
N GLU A 252 21.32 20.65 4.53
CA GLU A 252 21.48 19.23 4.87
C GLU A 252 20.25 18.71 5.64
N ILE A 253 19.68 17.62 5.14
CA ILE A 253 18.51 16.94 5.69
C ILE A 253 18.94 15.65 6.40
N GLU A 254 18.51 15.46 7.64
CA GLU A 254 18.72 14.23 8.42
C GLU A 254 17.67 13.18 7.99
N TYR A 255 17.92 12.52 6.88
CA TYR A 255 16.94 11.59 6.30
C TYR A 255 16.66 10.39 7.21
N ASN A 256 17.60 9.97 8.07
CA ASN A 256 17.34 8.91 9.06
C ASN A 256 16.18 9.26 10.00
N ALA A 257 15.97 10.55 10.29
CA ALA A 257 14.86 10.98 11.14
C ALA A 257 13.49 10.92 10.41
N LEU A 258 13.48 10.75 9.08
CA LEU A 258 12.27 10.49 8.30
C LEU A 258 11.81 9.03 8.37
N PHE A 259 12.67 8.12 8.87
CA PHE A 259 12.41 6.69 8.98
C PHE A 259 12.77 6.20 10.40
N PRO A 260 12.06 6.69 11.44
CA PRO A 260 12.34 6.31 12.82
C PRO A 260 12.06 4.82 13.04
N ALA A 261 12.87 4.17 13.86
CA ALA A 261 12.67 2.75 14.20
C ALA A 261 11.34 2.49 14.94
N ASP A 262 10.82 3.50 15.65
CA ASP A 262 9.51 3.45 16.26
C ASP A 262 8.41 3.84 15.25
N LYS A 263 7.53 2.89 14.96
CA LYS A 263 6.38 3.08 14.07
C LYS A 263 5.41 4.15 14.54
N SER A 264 5.26 4.37 15.85
CA SER A 264 4.38 5.44 16.34
C SER A 264 4.92 6.81 15.95
N SER A 265 6.24 6.98 16.01
CA SER A 265 6.93 8.19 15.56
C SER A 265 6.88 8.34 14.03
N GLU A 266 7.02 7.25 13.28
CA GLU A 266 6.92 7.24 11.80
C GLU A 266 5.55 7.73 11.33
N ARG A 267 4.48 7.26 11.95
CA ARG A 267 3.09 7.67 11.62
C ARG A 267 2.82 9.15 11.88
N GLY A 268 3.58 9.77 12.78
CA GLY A 268 3.45 11.19 13.11
C GLY A 268 4.18 12.14 12.15
N LEU A 269 4.88 11.61 11.14
CA LEU A 269 5.59 12.40 10.14
C LEU A 269 4.68 12.74 8.96
N GLU A 270 4.63 14.02 8.61
CA GLU A 270 3.83 14.50 7.48
C GLU A 270 4.35 13.96 6.16
N PHE A 271 5.66 13.75 6.03
CA PHE A 271 6.26 13.13 4.87
C PHE A 271 5.69 11.73 4.58
N ILE A 272 5.59 10.89 5.62
CA ILE A 272 5.06 9.53 5.49
C ILE A 272 3.55 9.58 5.21
N GLN A 273 2.82 10.51 5.83
CA GLN A 273 1.40 10.72 5.54
C GLN A 273 1.17 11.12 4.09
N VAL A 274 1.86 12.16 3.60
CA VAL A 274 1.73 12.62 2.19
C VAL A 274 2.10 11.51 1.21
N LEU A 275 3.13 10.72 1.50
CA LEU A 275 3.51 9.60 0.64
C LEU A 275 2.42 8.52 0.61
N ARG A 276 1.77 8.27 1.75
CA ARG A 276 0.63 7.33 1.86
C ARG A 276 -0.61 7.85 1.15
N ASP A 277 -0.91 9.15 1.27
CA ASP A 277 -2.02 9.80 0.58
C ASP A 277 -1.87 9.63 -0.92
N GLN A 278 -0.70 9.99 -1.46
CA GLN A 278 -0.43 9.84 -2.88
C GLN A 278 -0.48 8.38 -3.33
N HIS A 279 -0.03 7.44 -2.49
CA HIS A 279 -0.14 6.01 -2.78
C HIS A 279 -1.59 5.56 -2.86
N LEU A 280 -2.43 5.96 -1.90
CA LEU A 280 -3.84 5.59 -1.87
C LEU A 280 -4.60 6.22 -3.05
N THR A 281 -4.37 7.50 -3.35
CA THR A 281 -4.93 8.17 -4.54
C THR A 281 -4.55 7.43 -5.82
N ALA A 282 -3.27 7.07 -6.00
CA ALA A 282 -2.81 6.36 -7.19
C ALA A 282 -3.47 4.97 -7.31
N MET A 283 -3.74 4.29 -6.19
CA MET A 283 -4.47 3.02 -6.22
C MET A 283 -5.93 3.19 -6.62
N ASP A 284 -6.58 4.27 -6.18
CA ASP A 284 -7.95 4.60 -6.58
C ASP A 284 -8.04 4.96 -8.06
N GLU A 285 -7.14 5.82 -8.55
CA GLU A 285 -7.05 6.18 -9.97
C GLU A 285 -6.78 4.94 -10.84
N MET A 286 -5.82 4.10 -10.45
CA MET A 286 -5.53 2.86 -11.16
C MET A 286 -6.76 1.93 -11.22
N ARG A 287 -7.53 1.82 -10.13
CA ARG A 287 -8.74 0.99 -10.12
C ARG A 287 -9.79 1.53 -11.11
N VAL A 288 -9.97 2.85 -11.18
CA VAL A 288 -10.88 3.49 -12.14
C VAL A 288 -10.40 3.21 -13.57
N ASP A 289 -9.14 3.48 -13.87
CA ASP A 289 -8.55 3.27 -15.19
C ASP A 289 -8.67 1.81 -15.65
N LEU A 290 -8.44 0.85 -14.74
CA LEU A 290 -8.59 -0.58 -15.02
C LEU A 290 -10.05 -0.96 -15.28
N THR A 291 -10.98 -0.41 -14.50
CA THR A 291 -12.41 -0.69 -14.66
C THR A 291 -12.92 -0.16 -16.00
N GLU A 292 -12.55 1.06 -16.36
CA GLU A 292 -12.88 1.65 -17.67
C GLU A 292 -12.24 0.87 -18.82
N ALA A 293 -10.97 0.49 -18.70
CA ALA A 293 -10.29 -0.31 -19.71
C ALA A 293 -10.93 -1.69 -19.90
N LEU A 294 -11.35 -2.35 -18.81
CA LEU A 294 -12.05 -3.64 -18.86
C LEU A 294 -13.44 -3.50 -19.48
N TYR A 295 -14.19 -2.45 -19.14
CA TYR A 295 -15.50 -2.17 -19.73
C TYR A 295 -15.39 -1.98 -21.25
N HIS A 296 -14.47 -1.14 -21.71
CA HIS A 296 -14.23 -0.94 -23.15
C HIS A 296 -13.69 -2.18 -23.86
N ALA A 297 -12.95 -3.04 -23.15
CA ALA A 297 -12.47 -4.32 -23.69
C ALA A 297 -13.56 -5.41 -23.76
N GLN A 298 -14.66 -5.28 -23.02
CA GLN A 298 -15.83 -6.16 -23.16
C GLN A 298 -16.69 -5.77 -24.38
N ASP A 299 -16.75 -4.47 -24.70
CA ASP A 299 -17.48 -3.96 -25.88
C ASP A 299 -16.75 -4.20 -27.20
N ALA A 300 -15.43 -4.35 -27.16
CA ALA A 300 -14.63 -4.78 -28.31
C ALA A 300 -14.40 -6.29 -28.22
N ASP A 301 -14.97 -7.07 -29.15
CA ASP A 301 -14.87 -8.55 -29.24
C ASP A 301 -13.44 -9.05 -29.57
N SER A 302 -12.40 -8.42 -29.01
CA SER A 302 -11.01 -8.60 -29.37
C SER A 302 -10.10 -8.43 -28.16
N ALA A 303 -9.48 -9.55 -27.78
CA ALA A 303 -8.21 -9.70 -27.10
C ALA A 303 -7.75 -8.47 -26.28
N VAL A 304 -7.92 -8.57 -24.95
CA VAL A 304 -7.24 -7.74 -23.94
C VAL A 304 -5.81 -7.47 -24.42
N THR A 305 -5.57 -6.28 -24.95
CA THR A 305 -4.37 -6.04 -25.74
C THR A 305 -3.19 -6.03 -24.79
N ALA A 306 -2.08 -6.68 -25.16
CA ALA A 306 -0.84 -6.75 -24.36
C ALA A 306 -0.35 -5.38 -23.85
N ARG A 307 -0.80 -4.29 -24.48
CA ARG A 307 -0.55 -2.90 -24.09
C ARG A 307 -1.27 -2.46 -22.80
N ILE A 308 -2.48 -2.97 -22.53
CA ILE A 308 -3.21 -2.73 -21.28
C ILE A 308 -2.49 -3.46 -20.15
N MET A 309 -2.14 -4.74 -20.34
CA MET A 309 -1.36 -5.50 -19.36
C MET A 309 0.06 -4.94 -19.14
N ASP A 310 0.73 -4.39 -20.16
CA ASP A 310 2.04 -3.75 -20.02
C ASP A 310 1.96 -2.45 -19.18
N GLY A 311 0.83 -1.74 -19.22
CA GLY A 311 0.54 -0.63 -18.30
C GLY A 311 0.42 -1.09 -16.84
N CYS A 312 -0.32 -2.18 -16.60
CA CYS A 312 -0.52 -2.76 -15.28
C CYS A 312 0.78 -3.31 -14.66
N LEU A 313 1.60 -3.99 -15.48
CA LEU A 313 2.82 -4.67 -15.01
C LEU A 313 3.95 -3.69 -14.65
N ARG A 314 4.01 -2.53 -15.31
CA ARG A 314 5.01 -1.48 -14.99
C ARG A 314 4.82 -0.88 -13.59
N PHE A 315 3.62 -0.94 -13.02
CA PHE A 315 3.37 -0.51 -11.63
C PHE A 315 3.66 -1.61 -10.61
N VAL A 316 3.37 -2.88 -10.93
CA VAL A 316 3.63 -4.02 -10.03
C VAL A 316 5.12 -4.32 -9.89
N ASP A 317 5.92 -4.14 -10.94
CA ASP A 317 7.38 -4.38 -10.90
C ASP A 317 8.18 -3.18 -10.32
N ALA A 318 7.53 -2.04 -10.02
CA ALA A 318 8.14 -0.86 -9.39
C ALA A 318 7.90 -0.74 -7.87
N GLY A 319 7.22 -1.73 -7.26
CA GLY A 319 7.06 -1.88 -5.81
C GLY A 319 7.96 -2.96 -5.24
#